data_AF-A0A6I5A1A3-F1
#
_entry.id   AF-A0A6I5A1A3-F1
#
_cell.length_a   1.000
_cell.length_b   1.000
_cell.length_c   1.000
_cell.angle_alpha   90.00
_cell.angle_beta   90.00
_cell.angle_gamma   90.00
#
_symmetry.space_group_name_H-M   'P 1'
#
loop_
_entity.id
_entity.type
_entity.pdbx_description
1 polymer ?
#
loop_
_entity_poly.entity_id
_entity_poly.type
_entity_poly.pdbx_seq_one_letter_code
_entity_poly.pdbx_strand_id
1 'polypeptide(L)' 'MSRVGRCIDNGPMESFWGTLKCEKYYLHKYDTYEELPSAVEEYIYFYNHERYQERLNGLSPMEYRAKAA' A
#
# COMPACT_ATOMS: atom_id res chain seq x y z
N MET A 1 13.18 -13.17 -7.90
CA MET A 1 13.92 -11.94 -8.25
C MET A 1 13.72 -11.69 -9.74
N SER A 2 13.27 -10.50 -10.12
CA SER A 2 13.18 -10.12 -11.54
C SER A 2 14.57 -10.08 -12.18
N ARG A 3 14.65 -10.36 -13.49
CA ARG A 3 15.92 -10.36 -14.25
C ARG A 3 16.48 -8.94 -14.31
N VAL A 4 17.81 -8.76 -14.28
CA VAL A 4 18.46 -7.45 -14.53
C VAL A 4 17.87 -6.83 -15.81
N GLY A 5 17.40 -5.58 -15.70
CA GLY A 5 16.71 -4.86 -16.79
C GLY A 5 15.19 -5.04 -16.85
N ARG A 6 14.58 -5.81 -15.93
CA ARG A 6 13.11 -5.87 -15.75
C ARG A 6 12.73 -5.35 -14.37
N CYS A 7 12.12 -4.17 -14.31
CA CYS A 7 11.61 -3.55 -13.08
C CYS A 7 10.15 -3.97 -12.79
N ILE A 8 9.88 -5.28 -12.80
CA ILE A 8 8.51 -5.80 -12.60
C ILE A 8 7.98 -5.45 -11.19
N ASP A 9 8.89 -5.35 -10.23
CA ASP A 9 8.63 -4.95 -8.85
C ASP A 9 8.45 -3.42 -8.66
N ASN A 10 8.96 -2.59 -9.57
CA ASN A 10 8.87 -1.14 -9.43
C ASN A 10 7.45 -0.62 -9.64
N GLY A 11 6.78 -1.04 -10.72
CA GLY A 11 5.42 -0.61 -11.04
C GLY A 11 4.40 -0.78 -9.90
N PRO A 12 4.28 -1.95 -9.24
CA PRO A 12 3.35 -2.11 -8.12
C PRO A 12 3.74 -1.25 -6.90
N MET A 13 5.04 -1.07 -6.64
CA MET A 13 5.48 -0.20 -5.55
C MET A 13 5.21 1.29 -5.85
N GLU A 14 5.45 1.75 -7.07
CA GLU A 14 5.10 3.10 -7.51
C GLU A 14 3.60 3.37 -7.38
N SER A 15 2.77 2.40 -7.78
CA SER A 15 1.31 2.49 -7.61
C SER A 15 0.90 2.58 -6.14
N PHE A 16 1.49 1.75 -5.26
CA PHE A 16 1.25 1.81 -3.82
C PHE A 16 1.60 3.18 -3.25
N TRP A 17 2.81 3.69 -3.51
CA TRP A 17 3.27 4.97 -3.00
C TRP A 17 2.50 6.16 -3.58
N GLY A 18 2.08 6.09 -4.85
CA GLY A 18 1.20 7.09 -5.46
C GLY A 18 -0.12 7.17 -4.71
N THR A 19 -0.72 6.02 -4.43
CA THR A 19 -2.01 5.92 -3.72
C THR A 19 -1.89 6.42 -2.27
N LEU A 20 -0.88 5.97 -1.53
CA LEU A 20 -0.62 6.42 -0.16
C LEU A 20 -0.48 7.94 -0.09
N LYS A 21 0.26 8.53 -1.04
CA LYS A 21 0.45 9.97 -1.04
C LYS A 21 -0.86 10.72 -1.29
N CYS A 22 -1.67 10.27 -2.24
CA CYS A 22 -2.95 10.90 -2.55
C CYS A 22 -4.00 10.74 -1.44
N GLU A 23 -4.07 9.57 -0.80
CA GLU A 23 -5.13 9.24 0.16
C GLU A 23 -4.78 9.56 1.61
N LYS A 24 -3.48 9.70 1.96
CA LYS A 24 -3.04 9.94 3.34
C LYS A 24 -2.04 11.08 3.49
N TYR A 25 -1.03 11.18 2.62
CA TYR A 25 0.01 12.19 2.81
C TYR A 25 -0.47 13.61 2.45
N TYR A 26 -1.04 13.80 1.26
CA TYR A 26 -1.42 15.14 0.77
C TYR A 26 -2.67 15.71 1.44
N LEU A 27 -3.48 14.87 2.09
CA LEU A 27 -4.70 15.29 2.80
C LEU A 27 -4.44 15.75 4.24
N HIS A 28 -3.24 15.53 4.76
CA HIS A 28 -2.89 15.77 6.15
C HIS A 28 -1.66 16.67 6.27
N LYS A 29 -1.61 17.44 7.36
CA LYS A 29 -0.39 18.12 7.81
C LYS A 29 0.15 17.35 9.02
N TYR A 30 1.46 17.24 9.09
CA TYR A 30 2.17 16.57 10.17
C TYR A 30 3.03 17.61 10.87
N ASP A 31 2.75 17.85 12.14
CA ASP A 31 3.44 18.89 12.93
C ASP A 31 4.73 18.36 13.55
N THR A 32 4.78 17.05 13.82
CA THR A 32 5.96 16.35 14.35
C THR A 32 6.48 15.31 13.37
N TYR A 33 7.77 14.99 13.52
CA TYR A 33 8.38 13.92 12.73
C TYR A 33 7.73 12.57 13.00
N GLU A 34 7.28 12.29 14.23
CA GLU A 34 6.77 10.99 14.67
C GLU A 34 5.35 10.69 14.14
N GLU A 35 4.57 11.72 13.84
CA GLU A 35 3.22 11.56 13.27
C GLU A 35 3.25 11.00 11.85
N LEU A 36 4.24 11.37 11.04
CA LEU A 36 4.37 10.89 9.66
C LEU A 36 4.62 9.37 9.56
N PRO A 37 5.64 8.77 10.21
CA PRO A 37 5.85 7.33 10.18
C PRO A 37 4.66 6.59 10.77
N SER A 38 4.06 7.08 11.86
CA SER A 38 2.86 6.48 12.44
C SER A 38 1.71 6.43 11.42
N ALA A 39 1.48 7.51 10.68
CA ALA A 39 0.45 7.56 9.63
C ALA A 39 0.77 6.66 8.44
N VAL A 40 2.05 6.49 8.10
CA VAL A 40 2.50 5.55 7.06
C VAL A 40 2.27 4.11 7.51
N GLU A 41 2.61 3.75 8.74
CA GLU A 41 2.39 2.43 9.32
C GLU A 41 0.90 2.08 9.39
N GLU A 42 0.07 3.01 9.86
CA GLU A 42 -1.39 2.86 9.88
C GLU A 42 -1.93 2.61 8.47
N TYR A 43 -1.49 3.40 7.49
CA TYR A 43 -1.95 3.24 6.12
C TYR A 43 -1.49 1.93 5.48
N ILE A 44 -0.27 1.46 5.78
CA ILE A 44 0.22 0.15 5.33
C ILE A 44 -0.64 -0.97 5.92
N TYR A 45 -1.01 -0.89 7.20
CA TYR A 45 -1.90 -1.85 7.83
C TYR A 45 -3.27 -1.87 7.13
N PHE A 46 -3.90 -0.70 7.00
CA PHE A 46 -5.17 -0.53 6.30
C PHE A 46 -5.10 -1.10 4.88
N TYR A 47 -4.08 -0.75 4.11
CA TYR A 47 -3.92 -1.19 2.72
C TYR A 47 -3.86 -2.72 2.61
N ASN A 48 -3.16 -3.39 3.54
CA ASN A 48 -2.96 -4.83 3.50
C ASN A 48 -4.13 -5.64 4.07
N HIS A 49 -4.78 -5.15 5.13
CA HIS A 49 -5.76 -5.92 5.90
C HIS A 49 -7.21 -5.51 5.66
N GLU A 50 -7.46 -4.25 5.32
CA GLU A 50 -8.81 -3.67 5.35
C GLU A 50 -9.24 -3.12 3.98
N ARG A 51 -8.30 -2.77 3.11
CA ARG A 51 -8.60 -2.22 1.79
C ARG A 51 -9.13 -3.31 0.85
N TYR A 52 -10.45 -3.36 0.70
CA TYR A 52 -11.08 -4.18 -0.33
C TYR A 52 -10.76 -3.67 -1.73
N GLN A 53 -10.36 -4.58 -2.62
CA GLN A 53 -10.02 -4.25 -4.00
C GLN A 53 -10.89 -5.07 -4.95
N GLU A 54 -11.57 -4.41 -5.88
CA GLU A 54 -12.42 -5.07 -6.88
C GLU A 54 -11.63 -6.12 -7.68
N ARG A 55 -10.39 -5.77 -8.08
CA ARG A 55 -9.47 -6.70 -8.77
C ARG A 55 -9.11 -7.96 -7.97
N LEU A 56 -9.33 -7.94 -6.64
CA LEU A 56 -9.11 -9.07 -5.74
C LEU A 56 -10.44 -9.72 -5.33
N ASN A 57 -11.50 -9.56 -6.13
CA ASN A 57 -12.86 -10.03 -5.84
C ASN A 57 -13.42 -9.46 -4.52
N GLY A 58 -13.11 -8.20 -4.23
CA GLY A 58 -13.58 -7.53 -3.01
C GLY A 58 -12.88 -8.02 -1.74
N LEU A 59 -11.69 -8.60 -1.85
CA LEU A 59 -10.88 -9.02 -0.71
C LEU A 59 -9.76 -8.01 -0.44
N SER A 60 -9.29 -7.96 0.81
CA SER A 60 -8.02 -7.29 1.12
C SER A 60 -6.82 -8.07 0.57
N PRO A 61 -5.66 -7.43 0.35
CA PRO A 61 -4.45 -8.12 -0.10
C PRO A 61 -4.07 -9.32 0.74
N MET A 62 -4.22 -9.24 2.07
CA MET A 62 -3.92 -10.33 2.98
C MET A 62 -4.95 -11.46 2.89
N GLU A 63 -6.25 -11.14 2.80
CA GLU A 63 -7.29 -12.15 2.59
C GLU A 63 -7.12 -12.89 1.26
N TYR A 64 -6.80 -12.15 0.20
CA TYR A 64 -6.52 -12.73 -1.12
C TYR A 64 -5.32 -13.68 -1.07
N ARG A 65 -4.23 -13.28 -0.40
CA ARG A 65 -3.05 -14.15 -0.18
C ARG A 65 -3.40 -15.40 0.62
N ALA A 66 -4.20 -15.29 1.67
CA ALA A 66 -4.59 -16.43 2.50
C ALA A 66 -5.44 -17.45 1.73
N LYS A 67 -6.28 -17.01 0.78
CA LYS A 67 -7.07 -17.91 -0.10
C LYS A 67 -6.25 -18.55 -1.22
N ALA A 68 -5.12 -17.95 -1.59
CA ALA A 68 -4.23 -18.45 -2.64
C ALA A 68 -3.14 -19.41 -2.11
N ALA A 69 -3.06 -19.60 -0.80
CA ALA A 69 -2.18 -20.55 -0.11
C ALA A 69 -2.83 -21.93 0.02
#